data_AF-A3DBB9-F1
#
_entry.id   AF-A3DBB9-F1
#
_cell.length_a   1.000
_cell.length_b   1.000
_cell.length_c   1.000
_cell.angle_alpha   90.00
_cell.angle_beta   90.00
_cell.angle_gamma   90.00
#
_symmetry.space_group_name_H-M   'P 1'
#
loop_
_entity.id
_entity.type
_entity.pdbx_description
1 polymer ?
#
loop_
_entity_poly.entity_id
_entity_poly.type
_entity_poly.pdbx_seq_one_letter_code
_entity_poly.pdbx_strand_id
1 'polypeptide(L)'
;MTLDEKLEGKVEIWYKDDKKDKNGVPNIITVEIDTEKNKILRIINQERNSKIVPGNINIDKWSVDSIDVIDMARKVFAQNDAFSFTTAWLSGTSTDKNGKEIWNATFYNENTKKAYYLQVDVYILFHIKI
;
A
#
# COMPACT_ATOMS: atom_id res chain seq x y z
N MET A 1 0.54 -6.85 -0.39
CA MET A 1 0.41 -7.97 -1.35
C MET A 1 1.54 -8.96 -1.09
N THR A 2 1.25 -10.25 -1.14
CA THR A 2 2.27 -11.32 -1.10
C THR A 2 2.26 -12.02 -2.46
N LEU A 3 3.43 -12.22 -3.06
CA LEU A 3 3.63 -12.89 -4.36
C LEU A 3 4.27 -14.27 -4.17
N ASP A 4 3.93 -15.22 -5.04
CA ASP A 4 4.60 -16.51 -5.14
C ASP A 4 5.74 -16.52 -6.18
N GLU A 5 6.39 -17.68 -6.37
CA GLU A 5 7.50 -17.88 -7.31
C GLU A 5 7.10 -17.66 -8.79
N LYS A 6 5.81 -17.59 -9.10
CA LYS A 6 5.27 -17.30 -10.44
C LYS A 6 4.78 -15.86 -10.58
N LEU A 7 5.07 -15.01 -9.59
CA LEU A 7 4.59 -13.62 -9.51
C LEU A 7 3.06 -13.54 -9.48
N GLU A 8 2.38 -14.62 -9.08
CA GLU A 8 0.97 -14.62 -8.76
C GLU A 8 0.79 -14.09 -7.33
N GLY A 9 -0.10 -13.11 -7.19
CA GLY A 9 -0.31 -12.35 -5.97
C GLY A 9 -1.71 -12.50 -5.42
N LYS A 10 -1.84 -12.46 -4.10
CA LYS A 10 -3.15 -12.31 -3.43
C LYS A 10 -3.31 -10.91 -2.87
N VAL A 11 -4.45 -10.31 -3.18
CA VAL A 11 -4.91 -9.04 -2.63
C VAL A 11 -6.23 -9.29 -1.91
N GLU A 12 -6.33 -8.93 -0.65
CA GLU A 12 -7.58 -8.98 0.11
C GLU A 12 -8.15 -7.57 0.23
N ILE A 13 -9.38 -7.39 -0.25
CA ILE A 13 -10.11 -6.13 -0.22
C ILE A 13 -11.30 -6.30 0.72
N TRP A 14 -11.40 -5.41 1.69
CA TRP A 14 -12.49 -5.40 2.66
C TRP A 14 -13.46 -4.30 2.27
N TYR A 15 -14.74 -4.63 2.14
CA TYR A 15 -15.77 -3.67 1.75
C TYR A 15 -17.03 -3.86 2.57
N LYS A 16 -17.71 -2.75 2.88
CA LYS A 16 -19.02 -2.76 3.51
C LYS A 16 -20.04 -2.22 2.53
N ASP A 17 -21.07 -3.01 2.24
CA ASP A 17 -22.20 -2.58 1.42
C ASP A 17 -23.26 -1.93 2.32
N ASP A 18 -23.17 -0.61 2.47
CA ASP A 18 -24.08 0.18 3.31
C ASP A 18 -25.55 0.15 2.84
N LYS A 19 -25.82 -0.35 1.61
CA LYS A 19 -27.18 -0.50 1.10
C LYS A 19 -27.84 -1.79 1.57
N LYS A 20 -27.06 -2.83 1.89
CA LYS A 20 -27.59 -4.15 2.30
C LYS A 20 -27.69 -4.29 3.81
N ASP A 21 -26.79 -3.70 4.58
CA ASP A 21 -26.86 -3.77 6.04
C ASP A 21 -26.10 -2.62 6.73
N LYS A 22 -26.83 -1.65 7.27
CA LYS A 22 -26.27 -0.51 8.02
C LYS A 22 -25.46 -0.97 9.25
N ASN A 23 -25.82 -2.12 9.81
CA ASN A 23 -25.16 -2.73 10.98
C ASN A 23 -24.30 -3.95 10.59
N GLY A 24 -24.12 -4.19 9.29
CA GLY A 24 -23.59 -5.45 8.77
C GLY A 24 -22.10 -5.64 8.98
N VAL A 25 -21.75 -6.90 9.10
CA VAL A 25 -20.35 -7.32 9.09
C VAL A 25 -19.77 -7.08 7.69
N PRO A 26 -18.59 -6.46 7.59
CA PRO A 26 -17.96 -6.21 6.30
C PRO A 26 -17.66 -7.49 5.52
N ASN A 27 -17.88 -7.44 4.21
CA ASN A 27 -17.56 -8.52 3.30
C ASN A 27 -16.09 -8.42 2.87
N ILE A 28 -15.48 -9.55 2.55
CA ILE A 28 -14.14 -9.59 1.98
C ILE A 28 -14.22 -10.14 0.56
N ILE A 29 -13.48 -9.50 -0.34
CA ILE A 29 -13.14 -10.03 -1.64
C ILE A 29 -11.65 -10.34 -1.65
N THR A 30 -11.28 -11.60 -1.87
CA THR A 30 -9.91 -11.96 -2.23
C THR A 30 -9.79 -11.94 -3.75
N VAL A 31 -8.88 -11.13 -4.26
CA VAL A 31 -8.52 -11.08 -5.68
C VAL A 31 -7.15 -11.73 -5.84
N GLU A 32 -7.08 -12.75 -6.68
CA GLU A 32 -5.83 -13.36 -7.12
C GLU A 32 -5.47 -12.79 -8.48
N ILE A 33 -4.23 -12.31 -8.62
CA ILE A 33 -3.75 -11.60 -9.80
C ILE A 33 -2.45 -12.23 -10.31
N ASP A 34 -2.28 -12.25 -11.61
CA ASP A 34 -1.02 -12.48 -12.30
C ASP A 34 -0.45 -11.10 -12.65
N THR A 35 0.63 -10.73 -11.96
CA THR A 35 1.21 -9.38 -12.09
C THR A 35 2.02 -9.20 -13.36
N GLU A 36 2.58 -10.27 -13.94
CA GLU A 36 3.28 -10.21 -15.23
C GLU A 36 2.30 -10.01 -16.39
N LYS A 37 1.19 -10.74 -16.37
CA LYS A 37 0.17 -10.68 -17.44
C LYS A 37 -0.85 -9.57 -17.22
N ASN A 38 -0.74 -8.83 -16.12
CA ASN A 38 -1.68 -7.80 -15.70
C ASN A 38 -3.14 -8.29 -15.74
N LYS A 39 -3.39 -9.48 -15.16
CA LYS A 39 -4.67 -10.18 -15.27
C LYS A 39 -5.20 -10.64 -13.91
N ILE A 40 -6.50 -10.47 -13.70
CA ILE A 40 -7.21 -11.09 -12.57
C ILE A 40 -7.41 -12.57 -12.88
N LEU A 41 -6.88 -13.43 -12.02
CA LEU A 41 -7.03 -14.88 -12.09
C LEU A 41 -8.34 -15.34 -11.44
N ARG A 42 -8.65 -14.80 -10.25
CA ARG A 42 -9.82 -15.23 -9.47
C ARG A 42 -10.31 -14.15 -8.51
N ILE A 43 -11.61 -14.14 -8.26
CA ILE A 43 -12.28 -13.31 -7.26
C ILE A 43 -13.09 -14.21 -6.33
N ILE A 44 -12.89 -14.10 -5.01
CA ILE A 44 -13.56 -14.93 -4.00
C ILE A 44 -14.24 -14.00 -2.99
N ASN A 45 -15.57 -14.10 -2.86
CA ASN A 45 -16.31 -13.49 -1.77
C ASN A 45 -16.22 -14.37 -0.53
N GLN A 46 -15.79 -13.81 0.59
CA GLN A 46 -15.74 -14.49 1.88
C GLN A 46 -16.68 -13.79 2.85
N GLU A 47 -17.59 -14.56 3.45
CA GLU A 47 -18.36 -14.09 4.60
C GLU A 47 -17.45 -14.04 5.82
N ARG A 48 -17.53 -12.96 6.59
CA ARG A 48 -16.80 -12.84 7.85
C ARG A 48 -17.74 -12.47 9.00
N ASN A 49 -17.24 -12.77 10.18
CA ASN A 49 -17.74 -12.52 11.53
C ASN A 49 -16.82 -11.53 12.28
N SER A 50 -16.14 -10.63 11.55
CA SER A 50 -15.17 -9.69 12.10
C SER A 50 -15.82 -8.42 12.64
N LYS A 51 -15.40 -7.96 13.83
CA LYS A 51 -15.83 -6.68 14.41
C LYS A 51 -15.06 -5.46 13.88
N ILE A 52 -14.13 -5.66 12.95
CA ILE A 52 -13.29 -4.60 12.38
C ILE A 52 -14.02 -4.01 11.16
N VAL A 53 -14.33 -2.72 11.21
CA VAL A 53 -14.94 -1.98 10.10
C VAL A 53 -13.83 -1.56 9.13
N PRO A 54 -13.92 -1.88 7.82
CA PRO A 54 -12.97 -1.37 6.83
C PRO A 54 -13.04 0.14 6.76
N GLY A 55 -11.87 0.78 6.70
CA GLY A 55 -11.75 2.19 6.37
C GLY A 55 -12.01 2.43 4.88
N ASN A 56 -12.32 3.68 4.53
CA ASN A 56 -12.42 4.10 3.13
C ASN A 56 -11.02 4.30 2.55
N ILE A 57 -10.74 3.69 1.39
CA ILE A 57 -9.52 3.92 0.61
C ILE A 57 -9.94 4.63 -0.69
N ASN A 58 -9.37 5.80 -0.98
CA ASN A 58 -9.68 6.59 -2.18
C ASN A 58 -8.54 6.50 -3.20
N ILE A 59 -8.35 5.31 -3.78
CA ILE A 59 -7.26 5.03 -4.74
C ILE A 59 -7.30 5.98 -5.94
N ASP A 60 -8.50 6.35 -6.38
CA ASP A 60 -8.75 7.28 -7.48
C ASP A 60 -8.24 8.71 -7.23
N LYS A 61 -8.01 9.06 -5.96
CA LYS A 61 -7.54 10.39 -5.56
C LYS A 61 -6.04 10.44 -5.31
N TRP A 62 -5.35 9.31 -5.38
CA TRP A 62 -3.91 9.29 -5.25
C TRP A 62 -3.26 9.95 -6.46
N SER A 63 -2.31 10.84 -6.20
CA SER A 63 -1.52 11.57 -7.19
C SER A 63 -0.17 10.90 -7.48
N VAL A 64 0.11 9.75 -6.86
CA VAL A 64 1.41 9.06 -6.91
C VAL A 64 1.22 7.55 -7.02
N ASP A 65 2.11 6.87 -7.74
CA ASP A 65 2.23 5.40 -7.73
C ASP A 65 3.21 4.92 -6.63
N SER A 66 3.03 3.68 -6.19
CA SER A 66 3.95 2.98 -5.28
C SER A 66 5.42 2.99 -5.74
N ILE A 67 5.65 2.81 -7.05
CA ILE A 67 6.98 2.85 -7.67
C ILE A 67 7.56 4.26 -7.56
N ASP A 68 6.78 5.28 -7.89
CA ASP A 68 7.20 6.68 -7.82
C ASP A 68 7.62 7.08 -6.40
N VAL A 69 6.86 6.63 -5.40
CA VAL A 69 7.14 6.92 -3.99
C VAL A 69 8.44 6.25 -3.51
N ILE A 70 8.66 4.98 -3.88
CA ILE A 70 9.92 4.28 -3.56
C ILE A 70 11.10 4.93 -4.29
N ASP A 71 10.95 5.29 -5.55
CA ASP A 71 12.01 5.94 -6.33
C ASP A 71 12.35 7.34 -5.83
N MET A 72 11.33 8.13 -5.48
CA MET A 72 11.49 9.44 -4.84
C MET A 72 12.26 9.29 -3.53
N ALA A 73 11.84 8.38 -2.66
CA ALA A 73 12.48 8.17 -1.37
C ALA A 73 13.94 7.69 -1.53
N ARG A 74 14.20 6.78 -2.47
CA ARG A 74 15.57 6.36 -2.82
C ARG A 74 16.42 7.53 -3.29
N LYS A 75 15.90 8.39 -4.18
CA LYS A 75 16.63 9.58 -4.66
C LYS A 75 16.95 10.56 -3.53
N VAL A 76 16.01 10.78 -2.60
CA VAL A 76 16.22 11.63 -1.43
C VAL A 76 17.35 11.07 -0.55
N PHE A 77 17.31 9.78 -0.23
CA PHE A 77 18.30 9.19 0.67
C PHE A 77 19.65 8.91 0.02
N ALA A 78 19.71 8.71 -1.30
CA ALA A 78 20.96 8.56 -2.04
C ALA A 78 21.86 9.81 -1.99
N GLN A 79 21.34 10.96 -1.56
CA GLN A 79 22.15 12.15 -1.27
C GLN A 79 23.00 12.02 0.01
N ASN A 80 22.75 10.98 0.81
CA ASN A 80 23.53 10.66 2.00
C ASN A 80 24.49 9.52 1.68
N ASP A 81 25.80 9.78 1.72
CA ASP A 81 26.84 8.77 1.39
C ASP A 81 26.81 7.52 2.29
N ALA A 82 26.21 7.61 3.48
CA ALA A 82 26.03 6.47 4.37
C ALA A 82 24.76 5.64 4.06
N PHE A 83 23.95 6.07 3.08
CA PHE A 83 22.73 5.39 2.70
C PHE A 83 23.04 4.07 2.00
N SER A 84 22.57 3.00 2.61
CA SER A 84 22.61 1.65 2.07
C SER A 84 21.45 0.88 2.70
N PHE A 85 20.89 -0.08 1.97
CA PHE A 85 19.75 -0.87 2.45
C PHE A 85 19.81 -2.29 1.89
N THR A 86 19.20 -3.21 2.63
CA THR A 86 18.98 -4.61 2.22
C THR A 86 17.51 -4.87 1.90
N THR A 87 16.61 -4.10 2.53
CA THR A 87 15.16 -4.27 2.40
C THR A 87 14.50 -2.91 2.22
N ALA A 88 13.54 -2.83 1.31
CA ALA A 88 12.68 -1.67 1.15
C ALA A 88 11.21 -2.13 1.22
N TRP A 89 10.36 -1.34 1.87
CA TRP A 89 8.92 -1.57 1.85
C TRP A 89 8.15 -0.25 1.86
N LEU A 90 6.90 -0.34 1.39
CA LEU A 90 5.94 0.73 1.39
C LEU A 90 4.78 0.33 2.30
N SER A 91 4.40 1.19 3.24
CA SER A 91 3.22 0.97 4.06
C SER A 91 2.31 2.19 4.05
N GLY A 92 1.01 1.96 3.84
CA GLY A 92 -0.02 2.99 4.03
C GLY A 92 -0.45 3.03 5.49
N THR A 93 -0.42 4.22 6.10
CA THR A 93 -1.04 4.48 7.39
C THR A 93 -2.16 5.50 7.21
N SER A 94 -3.39 5.13 7.60
CA SER A 94 -4.50 6.09 7.74
C SER A 94 -4.35 6.80 9.08
N THR A 95 -3.53 7.85 9.13
CA THR A 95 -3.11 8.49 10.39
C THR A 95 -3.36 9.99 10.47
N ASP A 96 -4.25 10.55 9.65
CA ASP A 96 -4.81 11.85 9.97
C ASP A 96 -6.26 11.75 10.49
N LYS A 97 -6.68 12.76 11.25
CA LYS A 97 -8.02 12.82 11.87
C LYS A 97 -9.15 12.92 10.83
N ASN A 98 -8.80 13.02 9.55
CA ASN A 98 -9.70 13.15 8.41
C ASN A 98 -9.76 11.86 7.55
N GLY A 99 -9.06 10.79 7.95
CA GLY A 99 -9.01 9.53 7.20
C GLY A 99 -8.16 9.63 5.93
N LYS A 100 -7.22 10.58 5.87
CA LYS A 100 -6.27 10.71 4.77
C LYS A 100 -5.17 9.66 4.91
N GLU A 101 -4.89 9.03 3.79
CA GLU A 101 -3.83 8.05 3.65
C GLU A 101 -2.48 8.73 3.50
N ILE A 102 -1.50 8.26 4.26
CA ILE A 102 -0.10 8.66 4.17
C ILE A 102 0.70 7.40 3.88
N TRP A 103 1.60 7.48 2.92
CA TRP A 103 2.50 6.38 2.61
C TRP A 103 3.85 6.58 3.27
N ASN A 104 4.41 5.49 3.79
CA ASN A 104 5.74 5.45 4.39
C ASN A 104 6.62 4.54 3.54
N ALA A 105 7.55 5.14 2.79
CA ALA A 105 8.63 4.40 2.15
C ALA A 105 9.75 4.18 3.16
N THR A 106 10.05 2.94 3.48
CA THR A 106 11.10 2.60 4.46
C THR A 106 12.18 1.76 3.82
N PHE A 107 13.43 2.15 4.08
CA PHE A 107 14.64 1.44 3.67
C PHE A 107 15.39 1.02 4.93
N TYR A 108 15.67 -0.27 5.05
CA TYR A 108 16.34 -0.85 6.20
C TYR A 108 17.59 -1.62 5.77
N ASN A 109 18.64 -1.50 6.56
CA ASN A 109 19.88 -2.25 6.38
C ASN A 109 20.04 -3.25 7.53
N GLU A 110 19.93 -4.54 7.24
CA GLU A 110 20.09 -5.60 8.22
C GLU A 110 21.48 -5.66 8.85
N ASN A 111 22.52 -5.26 8.12
CA ASN A 111 23.90 -5.32 8.61
C ASN A 111 24.19 -4.18 9.60
N THR A 112 23.73 -2.97 9.28
CA THR A 112 23.97 -1.79 10.13
C THR A 112 22.85 -1.50 11.11
N LYS A 113 21.72 -2.22 11.00
CA LYS A 113 20.48 -1.98 11.75
C LYS A 113 19.95 -0.54 11.64
N LYS A 114 20.22 0.13 10.51
CA LYS A 114 19.77 1.50 10.24
C LYS A 114 18.51 1.48 9.39
N ALA A 115 17.58 2.37 9.70
CA ALA A 115 16.36 2.58 8.93
C ALA A 115 16.24 4.05 8.49
N TYR A 116 15.79 4.24 7.26
CA TYR A 116 15.43 5.53 6.69
C TYR A 116 13.96 5.45 6.29
N TYR A 117 13.15 6.43 6.66
CA TYR A 117 11.74 6.47 6.30
C TYR A 117 11.35 7.83 5.73
N LEU A 118 10.58 7.83 4.65
CA LEU A 118 9.99 9.01 4.05
C LEU A 118 8.47 8.90 4.09
N GLN A 119 7.83 9.91 4.66
CA GLN A 119 6.38 10.07 4.62
C GLN A 119 5.97 10.87 3.40
N VAL A 120 5.01 10.32 2.65
CA VAL A 120 4.47 10.92 1.44
C VAL A 120 2.96 11.06 1.59
N ASP A 121 2.49 12.29 1.40
CA ASP A 121 1.08 12.58 1.24
C ASP A 121 0.65 12.16 -0.17
N VAL A 122 -0.14 11.09 -0.28
CA VAL A 122 -0.50 10.52 -1.58
C VAL A 122 -1.46 11.38 -2.38
N TYR A 123 -2.01 12.45 -1.81
CA TYR A 123 -2.97 13.34 -2.47
C TYR A 123 -2.33 14.62 -3.01
N ILE A 124 -1.02 14.81 -2.81
CA ILE A 124 -0.29 16.00 -3.26
C ILE A 124 0.64 15.62 -4.42
N LEU A 125 0.53 16.36 -5.52
CA LEU A 125 1.34 16.16 -6.73
C LEU A 125 2.73 16.78 -6.53
N PHE A 126 3.72 15.95 -6.19
CA PHE A 126 5.10 16.41 -6.06
C PHE A 126 5.74 16.61 -7.44
N HIS A 127 5.92 17.87 -7.85
CA HIS A 127 6.75 18.20 -9.00
C HIS A 127 8.22 18.13 -8.58
N ILE A 128 8.88 16.99 -8.82
CA ILE A 128 10.34 16.93 -8.74
C ILE A 128 10.88 17.59 -10.01
N LYS A 129 11.27 18.87 -9.92
CA LYS A 129 12.14 19.46 -10.93
C LYS A 129 13.51 18.83 -10.80
N ILE A 130 13.95 18.13 -11.86
CA ILE A 130 15.30 17.61 -12.05
C ILE A 130 16.18 18.75 -12.57
#